data_AF-W0J5S0-F1
#
_entry.id   AF-W0J5S0-F1
#
_cell.length_a   1.000
_cell.length_b   1.000
_cell.length_c   1.000
_cell.angle_alpha   90.00
_cell.angle_beta   90.00
_cell.angle_gamma   90.00
#
_symmetry.space_group_name_H-M   'P 1'
#
loop_
_entity.id
_entity.type
_entity.pdbx_description
1 polymer ?
#
loop_
_entity_poly.entity_id
_entity_poly.type
_entity_poly.pdbx_seq_one_letter_code
_entity_poly.pdbx_strand_id
1 'polypeptide(L)'
;MIFVTVLVGRLLPALLAGTACAQAVTVLPLSWPTKLAAAPVDAELEDRVRQWLPAVRLAVRTLPESAVIGLALGQAELLGLPKEQAAQLGRLVSRRYERIAQAPGFNTAPGALDYCLSETRPASGFATLVVPAGANARSRTVVFLHGYGGSFLWYAHFLHEVYPDAILLLPAYGLSGATVPAAYVSEARRAAEQRLGFPLARPQLAGLSAGGFGACRLFAARPEEYASLTVLAAYPPEDTLRLLAAGRQIRFLAGAAEGFVVEGVWQQSLDFLHRRGVRFDAATIPGADHFFLLTHEQISRTWLQRQGE
;
A
#
# COMPACT_ATOMS: atom_id res chain seq x y z
N MET A 1 32.02 26.44 -55.51
CA MET A 1 32.43 26.88 -54.16
C MET A 1 31.19 27.31 -53.36
N ILE A 2 30.28 26.36 -53.12
CA ILE A 2 29.02 26.50 -52.37
C ILE A 2 28.74 25.05 -51.93
N PHE A 3 28.74 24.73 -50.63
CA PHE A 3 28.17 23.53 -49.98
C PHE A 3 28.88 23.16 -48.63
N VAL A 4 28.98 24.07 -47.63
CA VAL A 4 29.41 23.65 -46.26
C VAL A 4 28.75 24.45 -45.11
N THR A 5 27.57 25.08 -45.26
CA THR A 5 27.09 26.03 -44.23
C THR A 5 25.62 25.87 -43.81
N VAL A 6 25.05 24.66 -43.83
CA VAL A 6 23.66 24.44 -43.34
C VAL A 6 23.48 23.29 -42.34
N LEU A 7 24.50 22.48 -42.04
CA LEU A 7 24.32 21.28 -41.19
C LEU A 7 24.66 21.44 -39.69
N VAL A 8 25.10 22.61 -39.22
CA VAL A 8 25.52 22.80 -37.81
C VAL A 8 24.44 23.51 -36.95
N GLY A 9 23.39 24.07 -37.57
CA GLY A 9 22.41 24.92 -36.88
C GLY A 9 21.20 24.23 -36.24
N ARG A 10 21.06 22.89 -36.32
CA ARG A 10 19.86 22.18 -35.81
C ARG A 10 20.12 21.02 -34.85
N LEU A 11 21.38 20.72 -34.51
CA LEU A 11 21.74 19.62 -33.60
C LEU A 11 22.05 20.08 -32.17
N LEU A 12 22.11 21.38 -31.90
CA LEU A 12 22.51 21.91 -30.58
C LEU A 12 21.40 22.12 -29.53
N PRO A 13 20.08 22.21 -29.84
CA PRO A 13 19.06 22.28 -28.78
C PRO A 13 18.71 20.92 -28.16
N ALA A 14 19.13 19.80 -28.75
CA ALA A 14 18.80 18.45 -28.26
C ALA A 14 19.74 17.92 -27.16
N LEU A 15 20.87 18.59 -26.92
CA LEU A 15 21.85 18.22 -25.89
C LEU A 15 21.65 18.96 -24.54
N LEU A 16 20.67 19.86 -24.48
CA LEU A 16 20.16 20.46 -23.24
C LEU A 16 18.79 19.88 -22.85
N ALA A 17 18.44 18.69 -23.37
CA ALA A 17 17.44 17.84 -22.76
C ALA A 17 18.01 17.42 -21.40
N GLY A 18 17.63 18.18 -20.37
CA GLY A 18 18.13 18.07 -19.02
C GLY A 18 18.23 16.61 -18.61
N THR A 19 19.40 16.23 -18.13
CA THR A 19 19.57 15.12 -17.23
C THR A 19 18.66 15.38 -16.04
N ALA A 20 17.39 14.98 -16.17
CA ALA A 20 16.51 14.80 -15.04
C ALA A 20 17.27 13.83 -14.15
N CYS A 21 17.95 14.37 -13.13
CA CYS A 21 18.57 13.56 -12.10
C CYS A 21 17.44 12.68 -11.61
N ALA A 22 17.51 11.39 -11.96
CA ALA A 22 16.58 10.41 -11.44
C ALA A 22 16.58 10.61 -9.93
N GLN A 23 15.48 11.12 -9.39
CA GLN A 23 15.40 11.43 -7.97
C GLN A 23 15.63 10.11 -7.25
N ALA A 24 16.77 10.00 -6.57
CA ALA A 24 17.13 8.77 -5.90
C ALA A 24 16.13 8.54 -4.75
N VAL A 25 15.29 7.52 -4.89
CA VAL A 25 14.43 7.05 -3.79
C VAL A 25 15.22 6.05 -2.95
N THR A 26 15.07 6.15 -1.63
CA THR A 26 15.68 5.22 -0.68
C THR A 26 14.59 4.39 -0.02
N VAL A 27 14.65 3.07 -0.17
CA VAL A 27 13.72 2.13 0.48
C VAL A 27 14.46 1.41 1.59
N LEU A 28 13.96 1.54 2.82
CA LEU A 28 14.64 1.06 4.03
C LEU A 28 13.72 0.10 4.78
N PRO A 29 14.25 -1.06 5.25
CA PRO A 29 13.61 -1.76 6.34
C PRO A 29 13.77 -0.94 7.62
N LEU A 30 12.68 -0.83 8.39
CA LEU A 30 12.65 -0.17 9.69
C LEU A 30 12.21 -1.19 10.74
N SER A 31 12.96 -1.28 11.83
CA SER A 31 12.60 -2.14 12.97
C SER A 31 12.78 -1.40 14.29
N TRP A 32 11.95 -1.73 15.28
CA TRP A 32 11.95 -1.12 16.62
C TRP A 32 11.51 -2.15 17.66
N PRO A 33 11.94 -2.05 18.93
CA PRO A 33 11.41 -2.93 19.98
C PRO A 33 9.91 -2.69 20.21
N THR A 34 9.12 -3.75 20.31
CA THR A 34 7.67 -3.64 20.60
C THR A 34 7.14 -4.87 21.33
N LYS A 35 6.05 -4.70 22.06
CA LYS A 35 5.24 -5.80 22.61
C LYS A 35 3.92 -5.98 21.86
N LEU A 36 3.67 -5.11 20.88
CA LEU A 36 2.38 -5.01 20.19
C LEU A 36 2.36 -5.74 18.86
N ALA A 37 3.46 -6.39 18.44
CA ALA A 37 3.52 -7.18 17.22
C ALA A 37 2.39 -8.23 17.18
N ALA A 38 1.92 -8.52 15.96
CA ALA A 38 0.82 -9.46 15.76
C ALA A 38 1.13 -10.84 16.36
N ALA A 39 0.09 -11.55 16.78
CA ALA A 39 0.23 -12.96 17.11
C ALA A 39 0.55 -13.78 15.84
N PRO A 40 1.13 -14.98 15.97
CA PRO A 40 1.29 -15.89 14.85
C PRO A 40 -0.06 -16.19 14.19
N VAL A 41 -0.07 -16.31 12.87
CA VAL A 41 -1.29 -16.48 12.07
C VAL A 41 -1.94 -17.87 12.24
N ASP A 42 -1.27 -18.80 12.89
CA ASP A 42 -1.69 -20.21 13.02
C ASP A 42 -3.12 -20.36 13.54
N ALA A 43 -3.54 -19.51 14.48
CA ALA A 43 -4.87 -19.56 15.08
C ALA A 43 -6.00 -19.04 14.17
N GLU A 44 -5.68 -18.23 13.16
CA GLU A 44 -6.64 -17.58 12.27
C GLU A 44 -6.88 -18.35 10.97
N LEU A 45 -5.99 -19.29 10.63
CA LEU A 45 -6.06 -20.06 9.39
C LEU A 45 -6.92 -21.31 9.55
N GLU A 46 -7.65 -21.66 8.50
CA GLU A 46 -8.29 -22.97 8.35
C GLU A 46 -7.24 -24.09 8.39
N ASP A 47 -7.62 -25.27 8.90
CA ASP A 47 -6.72 -26.42 9.06
C ASP A 47 -6.01 -26.80 7.75
N ARG A 48 -6.75 -26.72 6.62
CA ARG A 48 -6.22 -27.01 5.29
C ARG A 48 -5.09 -26.08 4.87
N VAL A 49 -5.14 -24.81 5.29
CA VAL A 49 -4.08 -23.83 4.98
C VAL A 49 -2.96 -23.95 6.02
N ARG A 50 -3.30 -24.18 7.29
CA ARG A 50 -2.35 -24.31 8.40
C ARG A 50 -1.30 -25.39 8.16
N GLN A 51 -1.67 -26.53 7.58
CA GLN A 51 -0.72 -27.62 7.27
C GLN A 51 0.40 -27.20 6.28
N TRP A 52 0.15 -26.21 5.41
CA TRP A 52 1.13 -25.70 4.45
C TRP A 52 1.98 -24.55 5.01
N LEU A 53 1.60 -24.00 6.17
CA LEU A 53 2.23 -22.83 6.73
C LEU A 53 3.75 -22.98 6.96
N PRO A 54 4.30 -24.13 7.40
CA PRO A 54 5.75 -24.32 7.47
C PRO A 54 6.45 -24.18 6.10
N ALA A 55 5.86 -24.71 5.03
CA ALA A 55 6.41 -24.59 3.68
C ALA A 55 6.33 -23.15 3.16
N VAL A 56 5.21 -22.45 3.44
CA VAL A 56 5.05 -21.03 3.11
C VAL A 56 6.07 -20.17 3.85
N ARG A 57 6.28 -20.42 5.16
CA ARG A 57 7.28 -19.75 5.99
C ARG A 57 8.70 -19.96 5.46
N LEU A 58 9.03 -21.18 5.06
CA LEU A 58 10.32 -21.46 4.42
C LEU A 58 10.46 -20.69 3.10
N ALA A 59 9.41 -20.67 2.27
CA ALA A 59 9.43 -19.97 0.99
C ALA A 59 9.65 -18.47 1.16
N VAL A 60 8.95 -17.79 2.07
CA VAL A 60 9.13 -16.34 2.30
C VAL A 60 10.48 -15.95 2.88
N ARG A 61 11.17 -16.88 3.54
CA ARG A 61 12.54 -16.67 4.07
C ARG A 61 13.62 -16.87 3.01
N THR A 62 13.37 -17.74 2.02
CA THR A 62 14.42 -18.26 1.13
C THR A 62 14.27 -17.83 -0.32
N LEU A 63 13.06 -17.47 -0.74
CA LEU A 63 12.74 -17.09 -2.10
C LEU A 63 12.45 -15.58 -2.20
N PRO A 64 12.73 -14.96 -3.36
CA PRO A 64 12.24 -13.62 -3.64
C PRO A 64 10.71 -13.55 -3.54
N GLU A 65 10.19 -12.41 -3.08
CA GLU A 65 8.75 -12.19 -2.89
C GLU A 65 7.94 -12.47 -4.17
N SER A 66 8.50 -12.16 -5.34
CA SER A 66 7.89 -12.46 -6.65
C SER A 66 7.69 -13.96 -6.89
N ALA A 67 8.65 -14.80 -6.49
CA ALA A 67 8.57 -16.25 -6.62
C ALA A 67 7.52 -16.82 -5.66
N VAL A 68 7.46 -16.31 -4.42
CA VAL A 68 6.44 -16.72 -3.44
C VAL A 68 5.04 -16.42 -3.96
N ILE A 69 4.80 -15.22 -4.47
CA ILE A 69 3.49 -14.85 -5.01
C ILE A 69 3.17 -15.66 -6.26
N GLY A 70 4.15 -15.90 -7.13
CA GLY A 70 3.99 -16.77 -8.30
C GLY A 70 3.56 -18.19 -7.90
N LEU A 71 4.18 -18.78 -6.88
CA LEU A 71 3.80 -20.07 -6.33
C LEU A 71 2.38 -20.05 -5.75
N ALA A 72 2.04 -19.01 -4.97
CA ALA A 72 0.71 -18.87 -4.37
C ALA A 72 -0.39 -18.76 -5.45
N LEU A 73 -0.18 -17.94 -6.48
CA LEU A 73 -1.13 -17.78 -7.60
C LEU A 73 -1.19 -19.02 -8.50
N GLY A 74 -0.12 -19.82 -8.56
CA GLY A 74 -0.14 -21.14 -9.18
C GLY A 74 -1.05 -22.14 -8.46
N GLN A 75 -1.41 -21.87 -7.21
CA GLN A 75 -2.32 -22.66 -6.37
C GLN A 75 -3.67 -21.93 -6.18
N ALA A 76 -4.26 -21.43 -7.27
CA ALA A 76 -5.48 -20.61 -7.29
C ALA A 76 -6.61 -21.14 -6.38
N GLU A 77 -6.82 -22.46 -6.36
CA GLU A 77 -7.85 -23.11 -5.55
C GLU A 77 -7.64 -22.94 -4.04
N LEU A 78 -6.39 -22.86 -3.56
CA LEU A 78 -6.08 -22.58 -2.15
C LEU A 78 -6.37 -21.13 -1.76
N LEU A 79 -6.39 -20.22 -2.74
CA LEU A 79 -6.71 -18.81 -2.55
C LEU A 79 -8.20 -18.52 -2.78
N GLY A 80 -9.00 -19.53 -3.14
CA GLY A 80 -10.41 -19.35 -3.51
C GLY A 80 -10.60 -18.55 -4.81
N LEU A 81 -9.57 -18.50 -5.68
CA LEU A 81 -9.60 -17.75 -6.92
C LEU A 81 -9.94 -18.65 -8.12
N PRO A 82 -10.78 -18.20 -9.07
CA PRO A 82 -10.91 -18.82 -10.38
C PRO A 82 -9.54 -18.90 -11.09
N LYS A 83 -9.30 -19.99 -11.82
CA LYS A 83 -8.00 -20.24 -12.48
C LYS A 83 -7.62 -19.15 -13.46
N GLU A 84 -8.59 -18.62 -14.20
CA GLU A 84 -8.41 -17.55 -15.17
C GLU A 84 -8.01 -16.24 -14.48
N GLN A 85 -8.65 -15.91 -13.35
CA GLN A 85 -8.33 -14.74 -12.55
C GLN A 85 -6.92 -14.87 -11.95
N ALA A 86 -6.58 -16.02 -11.36
CA ALA A 86 -5.25 -16.27 -10.83
C ALA A 86 -4.16 -16.19 -11.91
N ALA A 87 -4.41 -16.72 -13.11
CA ALA A 87 -3.49 -16.62 -14.24
C ALA A 87 -3.31 -15.17 -14.72
N GLN A 88 -4.38 -14.38 -14.75
CA GLN A 88 -4.31 -12.95 -15.05
C GLN A 88 -3.50 -12.20 -14.00
N LEU A 89 -3.80 -12.42 -12.72
CA LEU A 89 -3.07 -11.82 -11.59
C LEU A 89 -1.60 -12.21 -11.62
N GLY A 90 -1.27 -13.47 -11.91
CA GLY A 90 0.10 -13.95 -12.04
C GLY A 90 0.89 -13.12 -13.05
N ARG A 91 0.32 -12.87 -14.24
CA ARG A 91 0.96 -12.01 -15.25
C ARG A 91 1.13 -10.57 -14.79
N LEU A 92 0.12 -9.99 -14.14
CA LEU A 92 0.17 -8.60 -13.68
C LEU A 92 1.19 -8.41 -12.55
N VAL A 93 1.21 -9.35 -11.59
CA VAL A 93 2.18 -9.35 -10.50
C VAL A 93 3.59 -9.55 -11.03
N SER A 94 3.84 -10.51 -11.93
CA SER A 94 5.18 -10.68 -12.52
C SER A 94 5.68 -9.41 -13.19
N ARG A 95 4.85 -8.75 -14.02
CA ARG A 95 5.18 -7.45 -14.63
C ARG A 95 5.43 -6.35 -13.60
N ARG A 96 4.77 -6.41 -12.44
CA ARG A 96 5.01 -5.46 -11.35
C ARG A 96 6.39 -5.68 -10.72
N TYR A 97 6.77 -6.93 -10.45
CA TYR A 97 8.08 -7.24 -9.89
C TYR A 97 9.23 -7.06 -10.88
N GLU A 98 8.99 -7.24 -12.18
CA GLU A 98 9.95 -6.86 -13.23
C GLU A 98 10.29 -5.36 -13.16
N ARG A 99 9.27 -4.49 -12.97
CA ARG A 99 9.49 -3.05 -12.75
C ARG A 99 10.22 -2.76 -11.44
N ILE A 100 9.87 -3.45 -10.34
CA ILE A 100 10.55 -3.31 -9.04
C ILE A 100 12.03 -3.67 -9.16
N ALA A 101 12.36 -4.75 -9.87
CA ALA A 101 13.73 -5.19 -10.08
C ALA A 101 14.58 -4.18 -10.87
N GLN A 102 13.93 -3.32 -11.66
CA GLN A 102 14.58 -2.24 -12.44
C GLN A 102 14.56 -0.89 -11.73
N ALA A 103 13.74 -0.71 -10.68
CA ALA A 103 13.57 0.54 -9.97
C ALA A 103 14.70 0.76 -8.94
N PRO A 104 15.49 1.85 -9.07
CA PRO A 104 16.54 2.17 -8.09
C PRO A 104 15.98 2.26 -6.67
N GLY A 105 16.68 1.69 -5.70
CA GLY A 105 16.27 1.65 -4.30
C GLY A 105 15.26 0.54 -3.97
N PHE A 106 14.40 0.15 -4.91
CA PHE A 106 13.43 -0.96 -4.74
C PHE A 106 14.02 -2.32 -5.09
N ASN A 107 14.92 -2.37 -6.06
CA ASN A 107 15.54 -3.62 -6.55
C ASN A 107 16.34 -4.40 -5.50
N THR A 108 16.74 -3.77 -4.40
CA THR A 108 17.43 -4.39 -3.26
C THR A 108 16.62 -4.34 -1.97
N ALA A 109 15.40 -3.81 -2.01
CA ALA A 109 14.57 -3.66 -0.82
C ALA A 109 14.06 -5.02 -0.34
N PRO A 110 14.14 -5.34 0.96
CA PRO A 110 13.55 -6.57 1.49
C PRO A 110 12.01 -6.45 1.53
N GLY A 111 11.34 -7.58 1.30
CA GLY A 111 9.90 -7.72 1.56
C GLY A 111 9.59 -7.85 3.05
N ALA A 112 8.32 -7.70 3.43
CA ALA A 112 7.86 -7.84 4.82
C ALA A 112 7.13 -9.17 5.09
N LEU A 113 7.02 -10.07 4.11
CA LEU A 113 6.20 -11.28 4.26
C LEU A 113 6.71 -12.25 5.33
N ASP A 114 8.03 -12.43 5.49
CA ASP A 114 8.57 -13.26 6.58
C ASP A 114 8.18 -12.73 7.96
N TYR A 115 8.20 -11.40 8.13
CA TYR A 115 7.70 -10.75 9.34
C TYR A 115 6.19 -11.03 9.55
N CYS A 116 5.37 -10.81 8.53
CA CYS A 116 3.93 -11.03 8.57
C CYS A 116 3.53 -12.48 8.88
N LEU A 117 4.36 -13.44 8.46
CA LEU A 117 4.10 -14.89 8.58
C LEU A 117 4.96 -15.56 9.66
N SER A 118 5.55 -14.78 10.58
CA SER A 118 6.42 -15.31 11.62
C SER A 118 5.77 -16.42 12.46
N GLU A 119 6.57 -17.41 12.87
CA GLU A 119 6.14 -18.56 13.71
C GLU A 119 5.82 -18.17 15.14
N THR A 120 6.46 -17.11 15.62
CA THR A 120 6.28 -16.56 16.94
C THR A 120 5.95 -15.08 16.83
N ARG A 121 5.35 -14.51 17.88
CA ARG A 121 5.16 -13.05 17.94
C ARG A 121 6.54 -12.38 17.90
N PRO A 122 6.85 -11.55 16.90
CA PRO A 122 8.14 -10.87 16.84
C PRO A 122 8.37 -9.98 18.07
N ALA A 123 9.61 -9.95 18.58
CA ALA A 123 10.00 -9.04 19.66
C ALA A 123 10.24 -7.59 19.17
N SER A 124 10.23 -7.39 17.85
CA SER A 124 10.37 -6.10 17.21
C SER A 124 9.21 -5.84 16.24
N GLY A 125 8.92 -4.57 16.00
CA GLY A 125 8.08 -4.12 14.91
C GLY A 125 8.87 -4.12 13.60
N PHE A 126 8.13 -4.09 12.50
CA PHE A 126 8.70 -3.96 11.17
C PHE A 126 7.85 -3.03 10.31
N ALA A 127 8.52 -2.21 9.50
CA ALA A 127 7.88 -1.40 8.47
C ALA A 127 8.80 -1.25 7.26
N THR A 128 8.22 -1.07 6.08
CA THR A 128 8.94 -0.53 4.92
C THR A 128 8.82 0.99 4.93
N LEU A 129 9.97 1.67 4.91
CA LEU A 129 10.06 3.14 4.84
C LEU A 129 10.61 3.54 3.47
N VAL A 130 9.83 4.30 2.70
CA VAL A 130 10.25 4.88 1.41
C VAL A 130 10.50 6.37 1.61
N VAL A 131 11.70 6.83 1.25
CA VAL A 131 12.16 8.20 1.47
C VAL A 131 12.57 8.82 0.13
N PRO A 132 11.89 9.86 -0.34
CA PRO A 132 12.28 10.56 -1.56
C PRO A 132 13.54 11.40 -1.34
N ALA A 133 14.25 11.71 -2.42
CA ALA A 133 15.40 12.60 -2.37
C ALA A 133 15.00 13.98 -1.78
N GLY A 134 15.79 14.50 -0.84
CA GLY A 134 15.54 15.81 -0.22
C GLY A 134 14.38 15.84 0.77
N ALA A 135 13.88 14.67 1.21
CA ALA A 135 12.86 14.58 2.24
C ALA A 135 13.25 15.36 3.51
N ASN A 136 12.27 16.05 4.10
CA ASN A 136 12.44 16.88 5.29
C ASN A 136 11.15 16.91 6.13
N ALA A 137 11.14 17.65 7.24
CA ALA A 137 10.01 17.72 8.17
C ALA A 137 8.69 18.23 7.56
N ARG A 138 8.72 18.89 6.40
CA ARG A 138 7.53 19.38 5.68
C ARG A 138 7.07 18.42 4.58
N SER A 139 7.85 17.39 4.26
CA SER A 139 7.48 16.41 3.25
C SER A 139 6.17 15.72 3.63
N ARG A 140 5.29 15.55 2.62
CA ARG A 140 4.05 14.79 2.79
C ARG A 140 4.38 13.39 3.30
N THR A 141 3.61 12.91 4.26
CA THR A 141 3.76 11.55 4.79
C THR A 141 2.49 10.75 4.52
N VAL A 142 2.64 9.52 4.02
CA VAL A 142 1.56 8.55 3.87
C VAL A 142 1.87 7.35 4.77
N VAL A 143 0.95 7.04 5.67
CA VAL A 143 0.97 5.77 6.41
C VAL A 143 0.00 4.82 5.72
N PHE A 144 0.48 3.67 5.25
CA PHE A 144 -0.34 2.71 4.52
C PHE A 144 -0.45 1.37 5.26
N LEU A 145 -1.69 0.91 5.46
CA LEU A 145 -2.01 -0.38 6.07
C LEU A 145 -2.35 -1.41 4.99
N HIS A 146 -1.61 -2.51 4.99
CA HIS A 146 -1.80 -3.59 4.03
C HIS A 146 -3.11 -4.36 4.25
N GLY A 147 -3.58 -5.01 3.18
CA GLY A 147 -4.72 -5.91 3.21
C GLY A 147 -4.43 -7.26 3.85
N TYR A 148 -5.31 -8.23 3.61
CA TYR A 148 -5.04 -9.61 3.96
C TYR A 148 -3.95 -10.18 3.03
N GLY A 149 -3.03 -10.96 3.57
CA GLY A 149 -1.88 -11.51 2.84
C GLY A 149 -0.53 -10.92 3.23
N GLY A 150 -0.50 -9.87 4.05
CA GLY A 150 0.72 -9.23 4.55
C GLY A 150 1.15 -7.98 3.78
N SER A 151 2.28 -7.41 4.19
CA SER A 151 2.82 -6.17 3.62
C SER A 151 3.77 -6.47 2.45
N PHE A 152 3.23 -6.53 1.24
CA PHE A 152 4.01 -6.75 0.02
C PHE A 152 4.82 -5.51 -0.39
N LEU A 153 6.02 -5.70 -0.91
CA LEU A 153 6.87 -4.63 -1.44
C LEU A 153 6.22 -3.91 -2.63
N TRP A 154 5.39 -4.60 -3.41
CA TRP A 154 4.73 -3.98 -4.56
C TRP A 154 3.76 -2.85 -4.18
N TYR A 155 3.20 -2.86 -2.96
CA TYR A 155 2.42 -1.73 -2.44
C TYR A 155 3.27 -0.47 -2.31
N ALA A 156 4.45 -0.59 -1.70
CA ALA A 156 5.39 0.52 -1.54
C ALA A 156 5.79 1.08 -2.91
N HIS A 157 6.08 0.21 -3.88
CA HIS A 157 6.41 0.62 -5.24
C HIS A 157 5.22 1.35 -5.90
N PHE A 158 3.99 0.85 -5.75
CA PHE A 158 2.79 1.48 -6.33
C PHE A 158 2.52 2.84 -5.72
N LEU A 159 2.61 2.96 -4.41
CA LEU A 159 2.41 4.23 -3.73
C LEU A 159 3.53 5.24 -4.04
N HIS A 160 4.76 4.79 -4.28
CA HIS A 160 5.84 5.68 -4.71
C HIS A 160 5.58 6.26 -6.11
N GLU A 161 5.07 5.45 -7.04
CA GLU A 161 4.66 5.93 -8.38
C GLU A 161 3.45 6.88 -8.34
N VAL A 162 2.64 6.83 -7.28
CA VAL A 162 1.49 7.72 -7.05
C VAL A 162 1.93 9.00 -6.34
N TYR A 163 2.82 8.88 -5.35
CA TYR A 163 3.27 9.95 -4.46
C TYR A 163 4.82 10.02 -4.45
N PRO A 164 5.45 10.43 -5.56
CA PRO A 164 6.91 10.37 -5.69
C PRO A 164 7.64 11.24 -4.67
N ASP A 165 7.04 12.34 -4.23
CA ASP A 165 7.61 13.30 -3.27
C ASP A 165 7.19 13.05 -1.80
N ALA A 166 6.46 11.96 -1.53
CA ALA A 166 6.01 11.65 -0.17
C ALA A 166 6.91 10.63 0.52
N ILE A 167 7.08 10.80 1.83
CA ILE A 167 7.60 9.75 2.71
C ILE A 167 6.49 8.71 2.88
N LEU A 168 6.77 7.45 2.57
CA LEU A 168 5.80 6.36 2.73
C LEU A 168 6.25 5.48 3.90
N LEU A 169 5.36 5.29 4.87
CA LEU A 169 5.56 4.39 5.98
C LEU A 169 4.52 3.26 5.88
N LEU A 170 4.98 2.03 5.70
CA LEU A 170 4.15 0.84 5.57
C LEU A 170 4.41 -0.12 6.73
N PRO A 171 3.74 0.04 7.89
CA PRO A 171 3.87 -0.90 8.99
C PRO A 171 3.38 -2.29 8.58
N ALA A 172 4.20 -3.30 8.81
CA ALA A 172 3.83 -4.70 8.64
C ALA A 172 3.19 -5.21 9.94
N TYR A 173 2.00 -5.82 9.86
CA TYR A 173 1.27 -6.31 11.02
C TYR A 173 0.53 -7.63 10.73
N GLY A 174 1.17 -8.75 11.08
CA GLY A 174 0.61 -10.08 10.85
C GLY A 174 0.16 -10.29 9.41
N LEU A 175 -0.82 -11.17 9.20
CA LEU A 175 -1.39 -11.40 7.87
C LEU A 175 -2.42 -10.34 7.46
N SER A 176 -2.97 -9.57 8.41
CA SER A 176 -4.09 -8.65 8.21
C SER A 176 -3.90 -7.32 8.93
N GLY A 177 -3.99 -6.22 8.18
CA GLY A 177 -3.98 -4.86 8.75
C GLY A 177 -5.29 -4.44 9.43
N ALA A 178 -6.33 -5.28 9.46
CA ALA A 178 -7.66 -4.89 9.95
C ALA A 178 -7.73 -4.56 11.45
N THR A 179 -6.82 -5.14 12.23
CA THR A 179 -6.78 -5.09 13.70
C THR A 179 -5.50 -4.46 14.24
N VAL A 180 -4.71 -3.79 13.39
CA VAL A 180 -3.47 -3.16 13.81
C VAL A 180 -3.73 -2.14 14.94
N PRO A 181 -3.04 -2.25 16.10
CA PRO A 181 -3.23 -1.31 17.19
C PRO A 181 -2.70 0.08 16.83
N ALA A 182 -3.42 1.13 17.23
CA ALA A 182 -2.98 2.53 17.04
C ALA A 182 -1.56 2.75 17.59
N ALA A 183 -1.27 2.19 18.77
CA ALA A 183 0.04 2.29 19.39
C ALA A 183 1.17 1.66 18.55
N TYR A 184 0.92 0.57 17.82
CA TYR A 184 1.92 -0.03 16.91
C TYR A 184 2.25 0.91 15.74
N VAL A 185 1.23 1.58 15.19
CA VAL A 185 1.42 2.59 14.13
C VAL A 185 2.16 3.83 14.66
N SER A 186 1.83 4.29 15.87
CA SER A 186 2.55 5.40 16.52
C SER A 186 4.01 5.04 16.80
N GLU A 187 4.31 3.80 17.22
CA GLU A 187 5.67 3.31 17.40
C GLU A 187 6.45 3.27 16.07
N ALA A 188 5.83 2.77 15.00
CA ALA A 188 6.42 2.76 13.66
C ALA A 188 6.76 4.18 13.19
N ARG A 189 5.86 5.14 13.41
CA ARG A 189 6.07 6.55 13.07
C ARG A 189 7.26 7.12 13.83
N ARG A 190 7.33 6.92 15.15
CA ARG A 190 8.44 7.38 15.98
C ARG A 190 9.77 6.77 15.56
N ALA A 191 9.78 5.48 15.21
CA ALA A 191 10.97 4.81 14.69
C ALA A 191 11.43 5.44 13.35
N ALA A 192 10.49 5.82 12.48
CA ALA A 192 10.79 6.52 11.24
C ALA A 192 11.35 7.93 11.50
N GLU A 193 10.73 8.70 12.40
CA GLU A 193 11.20 10.03 12.82
C GLU A 193 12.63 9.98 13.38
N GLN A 194 12.92 8.99 14.23
CA GLN A 194 14.27 8.76 14.75
C GLN A 194 15.25 8.42 13.63
N ARG A 195 14.85 7.56 12.67
CA ARG A 195 15.69 7.17 11.53
C ARG A 195 16.02 8.32 10.59
N LEU A 196 15.09 9.27 10.45
CA LEU A 196 15.19 10.43 9.57
C LEU A 196 15.83 11.65 10.24
N GLY A 197 15.82 11.71 11.57
CA GLY A 197 16.35 12.84 12.34
C GLY A 197 15.44 14.07 12.36
N PHE A 198 14.17 13.93 11.97
CA PHE A 198 13.17 15.00 12.00
C PHE A 198 11.75 14.45 12.22
N PRO A 199 10.83 15.25 12.78
CA PRO A 199 9.43 14.84 12.96
C PRO A 199 8.72 14.71 11.60
N LEU A 200 7.87 13.70 11.46
CA LEU A 200 7.05 13.51 10.27
C LEU A 200 5.84 14.44 10.33
N ALA A 201 5.49 15.02 9.18
CA ALA A 201 4.25 15.77 9.03
C ALA A 201 3.04 14.87 9.37
N ARG A 202 1.92 15.48 9.75
CA ARG A 202 0.68 14.74 10.04
C ARG A 202 0.30 13.89 8.82
N PRO A 203 0.28 12.56 8.92
CA PRO A 203 0.21 11.71 7.74
C PRO A 203 -1.21 11.65 7.17
N GLN A 204 -1.30 11.41 5.86
CA GLN A 204 -2.47 10.75 5.29
C GLN A 204 -2.46 9.28 5.72
N LEU A 205 -3.55 8.81 6.30
CA LEU A 205 -3.75 7.40 6.54
C LEU A 205 -4.39 6.75 5.32
N ALA A 206 -3.82 5.67 4.84
CA ALA A 206 -4.35 4.88 3.75
C ALA A 206 -4.44 3.40 4.15
N GLY A 207 -5.41 2.69 3.61
CA GLY A 207 -5.52 1.25 3.83
C GLY A 207 -6.17 0.54 2.65
N LEU A 208 -5.74 -0.69 2.39
CA LEU A 208 -6.29 -1.55 1.34
C LEU A 208 -7.02 -2.74 1.97
N SER A 209 -8.23 -3.06 1.50
CA SER A 209 -8.98 -4.25 1.91
C SER A 209 -9.10 -4.32 3.43
N ALA A 210 -8.60 -5.40 4.06
CA ALA A 210 -8.48 -5.53 5.50
C ALA A 210 -7.84 -4.30 6.18
N GLY A 211 -6.73 -3.78 5.62
CA GLY A 211 -6.09 -2.56 6.09
C GLY A 211 -6.94 -1.31 5.91
N GLY A 212 -7.88 -1.29 4.96
CA GLY A 212 -8.88 -0.24 4.81
C GLY A 212 -9.83 -0.17 6.00
N PHE A 213 -10.29 -1.34 6.49
CA PHE A 213 -11.08 -1.41 7.73
C PHE A 213 -10.28 -0.95 8.95
N GLY A 214 -9.00 -1.37 9.05
CA GLY A 214 -8.08 -0.91 10.09
C GLY A 214 -7.88 0.61 10.04
N ALA A 215 -7.69 1.17 8.84
CA ALA A 215 -7.51 2.60 8.64
C ALA A 215 -8.75 3.39 9.08
N CYS A 216 -9.96 2.92 8.76
CA CYS A 216 -11.21 3.51 9.27
C CYS A 216 -11.23 3.55 10.80
N ARG A 217 -10.89 2.44 11.47
CA ARG A 217 -10.89 2.35 12.94
C ARG A 217 -9.89 3.31 13.58
N LEU A 218 -8.66 3.34 13.08
CA LEU A 218 -7.63 4.25 13.58
C LEU A 218 -8.04 5.71 13.39
N PHE A 219 -8.51 6.06 12.19
CA PHE A 219 -8.90 7.43 11.87
C PHE A 219 -10.12 7.88 12.68
N ALA A 220 -11.11 7.00 12.86
CA ALA A 220 -12.29 7.29 13.67
C ALA A 220 -11.95 7.48 15.16
N ALA A 221 -11.00 6.69 15.68
CA ALA A 221 -10.58 6.78 17.07
C ALA A 221 -9.70 8.00 17.37
N ARG A 222 -8.86 8.43 16.43
CA ARG A 222 -7.87 9.50 16.61
C ARG A 222 -7.74 10.41 15.37
N PRO A 223 -8.80 11.11 14.97
CA PRO A 223 -8.83 11.88 13.72
C PRO A 223 -7.85 13.07 13.70
N GLU A 224 -7.39 13.53 14.86
CA GLU A 224 -6.39 14.60 15.00
C GLU A 224 -4.96 14.16 14.66
N GLU A 225 -4.66 12.85 14.77
CA GLU A 225 -3.35 12.29 14.41
C GLU A 225 -3.13 12.21 12.90
N TYR A 226 -4.18 12.38 12.09
CA TYR A 226 -4.16 12.18 10.64
C TYR A 226 -4.66 13.42 9.88
N ALA A 227 -4.06 13.68 8.72
CA ALA A 227 -4.46 14.79 7.85
C ALA A 227 -5.69 14.43 7.01
N SER A 228 -5.73 13.19 6.52
CA SER A 228 -6.82 12.66 5.69
C SER A 228 -6.86 11.14 5.78
N LEU A 229 -7.96 10.55 5.30
CA LEU A 229 -8.18 9.10 5.21
C LEU A 229 -8.41 8.69 3.75
N THR A 230 -7.77 7.63 3.28
CA THR A 230 -8.03 6.99 1.99
C THR A 230 -8.25 5.49 2.16
N VAL A 231 -9.41 5.00 1.78
CA VAL A 231 -9.84 3.61 1.95
C VAL A 231 -9.98 2.97 0.58
N LEU A 232 -9.22 1.91 0.33
CA LEU A 232 -9.15 1.20 -0.94
C LEU A 232 -9.74 -0.20 -0.76
N ALA A 233 -10.59 -0.65 -1.68
CA ALA A 233 -11.18 -2.00 -1.66
C ALA A 233 -11.89 -2.33 -0.33
N ALA A 234 -12.51 -1.34 0.30
CA ALA A 234 -13.17 -1.47 1.60
C ALA A 234 -14.20 -0.35 1.79
N TYR A 235 -14.92 -0.44 2.90
CA TYR A 235 -15.92 0.53 3.36
C TYR A 235 -15.74 0.77 4.87
N PRO A 236 -16.33 1.83 5.45
CA PRO A 236 -16.24 2.05 6.88
C PRO A 236 -17.05 0.99 7.64
N PRO A 237 -16.44 0.18 8.53
CA PRO A 237 -17.17 -0.81 9.27
C PRO A 237 -18.14 -0.16 10.28
N GLU A 238 -19.18 -0.90 10.69
CA GLU A 238 -20.31 -0.37 11.47
C GLU A 238 -19.88 0.32 12.77
N ASP A 239 -18.88 -0.24 13.44
CA ASP A 239 -18.24 0.30 14.65
C ASP A 239 -17.60 1.68 14.44
N THR A 240 -17.25 2.04 13.21
CA THR A 240 -16.64 3.34 12.87
C THR A 240 -17.59 4.35 12.26
N LEU A 241 -18.70 3.90 11.66
CA LEU A 241 -19.64 4.76 10.92
C LEU A 241 -20.13 5.96 11.72
N ARG A 242 -20.38 5.76 13.02
CA ARG A 242 -20.86 6.82 13.94
C ARG A 242 -19.75 7.73 14.45
N LEU A 243 -18.50 7.28 14.37
CA LEU A 243 -17.34 7.98 14.91
C LEU A 243 -16.64 8.86 13.87
N LEU A 244 -16.78 8.54 12.58
CA LEU A 244 -16.31 9.41 11.51
C LEU A 244 -17.04 10.77 11.57
N ALA A 245 -16.26 11.84 11.73
CA ALA A 245 -16.72 13.19 11.96
C ALA A 245 -16.66 14.06 10.70
N ALA A 246 -17.53 15.07 10.63
CA ALA A 246 -17.54 16.08 9.58
C ALA A 246 -16.27 16.95 9.58
N GLY A 247 -15.97 17.60 8.45
CA GLY A 247 -14.84 18.52 8.31
C GLY A 247 -13.49 17.86 8.05
N ARG A 248 -13.46 16.54 7.80
CA ARG A 248 -12.25 15.78 7.46
C ARG A 248 -12.28 15.35 6.00
N GLN A 249 -11.11 15.25 5.38
CA GLN A 249 -10.96 14.71 4.03
C GLN A 249 -10.92 13.18 4.12
N ILE A 250 -12.01 12.53 3.71
CA ILE A 250 -12.14 11.08 3.64
C ILE A 250 -12.37 10.69 2.19
N ARG A 251 -11.69 9.66 1.71
CA ARG A 251 -11.84 9.17 0.34
C ARG A 251 -12.01 7.65 0.28
N PHE A 252 -12.90 7.18 -0.59
CA PHE A 252 -13.19 5.76 -0.81
C PHE A 252 -13.02 5.39 -2.29
N LEU A 253 -12.28 4.33 -2.57
CA LEU A 253 -12.16 3.75 -3.91
C LEU A 253 -12.36 2.24 -3.84
N ALA A 254 -13.27 1.72 -4.66
CA ALA A 254 -13.53 0.28 -4.74
C ALA A 254 -13.65 -0.18 -6.20
N GLY A 255 -13.48 -1.48 -6.45
CA GLY A 255 -13.89 -2.08 -7.72
C GLY A 255 -15.41 -2.18 -7.78
N ALA A 256 -16.02 -1.87 -8.94
CA ALA A 256 -17.48 -1.98 -9.09
C ALA A 256 -18.01 -3.42 -8.99
N ALA A 257 -17.15 -4.43 -9.22
CA ALA A 257 -17.46 -5.85 -9.13
C ALA A 257 -17.14 -6.48 -7.76
N GLU A 258 -16.74 -5.66 -6.76
CA GLU A 258 -16.58 -6.11 -5.37
C GLU A 258 -17.92 -6.59 -4.80
N GLY A 259 -17.92 -7.72 -4.07
CA GLY A 259 -19.15 -8.29 -3.50
C GLY A 259 -19.92 -7.27 -2.65
N PHE A 260 -19.23 -6.56 -1.75
CA PHE A 260 -19.85 -5.53 -0.89
C PHE A 260 -20.34 -4.28 -1.66
N VAL A 261 -19.87 -4.07 -2.90
CA VAL A 261 -20.38 -3.00 -3.78
C VAL A 261 -21.63 -3.48 -4.50
N VAL A 262 -21.57 -4.67 -5.09
CA VAL A 262 -22.70 -5.30 -5.80
C VAL A 262 -23.89 -5.55 -4.87
N GLU A 263 -23.63 -5.94 -3.63
CA GLU A 263 -24.64 -6.16 -2.58
C GLU A 263 -25.18 -4.85 -1.97
N GLY A 264 -24.65 -3.69 -2.36
CA GLY A 264 -25.10 -2.37 -1.91
C GLY A 264 -24.61 -1.94 -0.53
N VAL A 265 -23.83 -2.76 0.17
CA VAL A 265 -23.28 -2.44 1.52
C VAL A 265 -22.42 -1.17 1.48
N TRP A 266 -21.62 -1.01 0.43
CA TRP A 266 -20.82 0.20 0.20
C TRP A 266 -21.70 1.45 0.13
N GLN A 267 -22.73 1.43 -0.73
CA GLN A 267 -23.62 2.57 -0.94
C GLN A 267 -24.39 2.91 0.34
N GLN A 268 -24.91 1.91 1.05
CA GLN A 268 -25.61 2.11 2.32
C GLN A 268 -24.72 2.82 3.37
N SER A 269 -23.45 2.42 3.45
CA SER A 269 -22.46 3.02 4.34
C SER A 269 -22.17 4.48 3.98
N LEU A 270 -22.00 4.78 2.68
CA LEU A 270 -21.77 6.13 2.19
C LEU A 270 -22.99 7.04 2.37
N ASP A 271 -24.19 6.54 2.11
CA ASP A 271 -25.44 7.27 2.33
C ASP A 271 -25.62 7.61 3.82
N PHE A 272 -25.23 6.69 4.71
CA PHE A 272 -25.22 6.95 6.15
C PHE A 272 -24.29 8.11 6.52
N LEU A 273 -23.06 8.10 6.01
CA LEU A 273 -22.10 9.20 6.21
C LEU A 273 -22.61 10.53 5.64
N HIS A 274 -23.20 10.49 4.44
CA HIS A 274 -23.77 11.66 3.78
C HIS A 274 -24.90 12.29 4.59
N ARG A 275 -25.85 11.48 5.08
CA ARG A 275 -26.95 11.94 5.95
C ARG A 275 -26.45 12.56 7.26
N ARG A 276 -25.26 12.18 7.74
CA ARG A 276 -24.60 12.77 8.91
C ARG A 276 -23.81 14.05 8.60
N GLY A 277 -23.82 14.51 7.36
CA GLY A 277 -23.06 15.68 6.92
C GLY A 277 -21.55 15.45 6.83
N VAL A 278 -21.10 14.19 6.80
CA VAL A 278 -19.69 13.86 6.55
C VAL A 278 -19.41 14.08 5.07
N ARG A 279 -18.40 14.91 4.76
CA ARG A 279 -17.93 15.14 3.39
C ARG A 279 -16.90 14.08 3.04
N PHE A 280 -17.08 13.43 1.90
CA PHE A 280 -16.14 12.45 1.38
C PHE A 280 -16.12 12.49 -0.16
N ASP A 281 -15.03 12.00 -0.74
CA ASP A 281 -14.92 11.68 -2.17
C ASP A 281 -14.99 10.15 -2.32
N ALA A 282 -15.86 9.66 -3.19
CA ALA A 282 -16.05 8.22 -3.36
C ALA A 282 -16.20 7.87 -4.84
N ALA A 283 -15.53 6.81 -5.26
CA ALA A 283 -15.65 6.30 -6.61
C ALA A 283 -15.59 4.76 -6.64
N THR A 284 -16.27 4.20 -7.64
CA THR A 284 -16.09 2.80 -8.04
C THR A 284 -15.43 2.76 -9.41
N ILE A 285 -14.51 1.82 -9.65
CA ILE A 285 -13.91 1.60 -10.98
C ILE A 285 -14.77 0.60 -11.75
N PRO A 286 -15.41 0.99 -12.88
CA PRO A 286 -16.25 0.09 -13.67
C PRO A 286 -15.48 -1.15 -14.12
N GLY A 287 -16.08 -2.33 -13.96
CA GLY A 287 -15.48 -3.61 -14.35
C GLY A 287 -14.32 -4.09 -13.48
N ALA A 288 -13.89 -3.31 -12.49
CA ALA A 288 -12.80 -3.71 -11.60
C ALA A 288 -13.30 -4.52 -10.40
N ASP A 289 -12.48 -5.46 -9.97
CA ASP A 289 -12.69 -6.32 -8.80
C ASP A 289 -11.80 -5.87 -7.62
N HIS A 290 -11.60 -6.75 -6.64
CA HIS A 290 -10.74 -6.52 -5.48
C HIS A 290 -9.28 -6.18 -5.81
N PHE A 291 -8.81 -6.55 -7.00
CA PHE A 291 -7.43 -6.39 -7.43
C PHE A 291 -7.24 -5.17 -8.35
N PHE A 292 -8.12 -4.17 -8.25
CA PHE A 292 -8.13 -2.99 -9.12
C PHE A 292 -6.81 -2.20 -9.17
N LEU A 293 -5.99 -2.25 -8.12
CA LEU A 293 -4.66 -1.64 -8.13
C LEU A 293 -3.70 -2.28 -9.14
N LEU A 294 -3.94 -3.54 -9.52
CA LEU A 294 -3.19 -4.27 -10.55
C LEU A 294 -3.96 -4.31 -11.87
N THR A 295 -5.26 -4.63 -11.85
CA THR A 295 -6.07 -4.81 -13.07
C THR A 295 -6.44 -3.49 -13.74
N HIS A 296 -6.54 -2.41 -12.95
CA HIS A 296 -6.92 -1.07 -13.39
C HIS A 296 -5.93 -0.02 -12.84
N GLU A 297 -4.64 -0.34 -12.93
CA GLU A 297 -3.54 0.43 -12.33
C GLU A 297 -3.61 1.93 -12.68
N GLN A 298 -3.75 2.27 -13.96
CA GLN A 298 -3.75 3.67 -14.41
C GLN A 298 -4.91 4.48 -13.83
N ILE A 299 -6.13 3.92 -13.86
CA ILE A 299 -7.33 4.59 -13.32
C ILE A 299 -7.16 4.82 -11.81
N SER A 300 -6.64 3.81 -11.11
CA SER A 300 -6.36 3.87 -9.68
C SER A 300 -5.35 4.96 -9.34
N ARG A 301 -4.23 5.03 -10.09
CA ARG A 301 -3.20 6.06 -9.91
C ARG A 301 -3.75 7.46 -10.14
N THR A 302 -4.47 7.66 -11.25
CA THR A 302 -5.08 8.96 -11.57
C THR A 302 -6.04 9.42 -10.47
N TRP A 303 -6.90 8.53 -9.96
CA TRP A 303 -7.81 8.89 -8.87
C TRP A 303 -7.06 9.25 -7.57
N LEU A 304 -5.98 8.51 -7.26
CA LEU A 304 -5.16 8.76 -6.07
C LEU A 304 -4.33 10.03 -6.15
N GLN A 305 -3.97 10.50 -7.35
CA GLN A 305 -3.18 11.71 -7.57
C GLN A 305 -3.98 13.00 -7.42
N ARG A 306 -5.31 12.96 -7.61
CA ARG A 306 -6.22 14.11 -7.41
C ARG A 306 -6.27 14.66 -5.96
N GLN A 307 -5.50 14.10 -5.02
CA GLN A 307 -5.47 14.55 -3.61
C GLN A 307 -4.89 15.97 -3.40
N GLY A 308 -4.27 16.57 -4.42
CA GLY A 308 -3.49 17.81 -4.29
C GLY A 308 -3.93 18.97 -5.17
N GLU A 309 -5.07 18.83 -5.87
CA GLU A 309 -5.76 19.92 -6.59
C GLU A 309 -6.87 20.49 -5.73
#